data_AF-A0A228QDX7-F1
#
_entry.id   AF-A0A228QDX7-F1
#
_cell.length_a   1.000
_cell.length_b   1.000
_cell.length_c   1.000
_cell.angle_alpha   90.00
_cell.angle_beta   90.00
_cell.angle_gamma   90.00
#
_symmetry.space_group_name_H-M   'P 1'
#
loop_
_entity.id
_entity.type
_entity.pdbx_description
1 polymer ?
#
loop_
_entity_poly.entity_id
_entity_poly.type
_entity_poly.pdbx_seq_one_letter_code
_entity_poly.pdbx_strand_id
1 'polypeptide(L)'
;MHVGNSTGRHRPKALPSVHSPPAKASLSARELTIAQLVISGRSSKEIAKALAISPATVRKHRENIFRRVGVHSAVQLSVWWSQP
;
A
#
# COMPACT_ATOMS: atom_id res chain seq x y z
N MET A 1 19.18 26.98 -8.73
CA MET A 1 19.06 26.04 -7.60
C MET A 1 17.63 25.52 -7.53
N HIS A 2 17.46 24.26 -7.15
CA HIS A 2 16.20 23.50 -6.99
C HIS A 2 15.48 23.06 -8.27
N VAL A 3 15.95 21.92 -8.79
CA VAL A 3 15.17 21.02 -9.64
C VAL A 3 14.10 20.37 -8.76
N GLY A 4 12.90 20.96 -8.73
CA GLY A 4 11.74 20.37 -8.05
C GLY A 4 11.19 19.25 -8.92
N ASN A 5 11.47 18.00 -8.54
CA ASN A 5 11.14 16.81 -9.32
C ASN A 5 9.60 16.63 -9.40
N SER A 6 9.00 17.16 -10.46
CA SER A 6 7.62 16.93 -10.89
C SER A 6 7.40 15.46 -11.24
N THR A 7 7.22 14.61 -10.22
CA THR A 7 6.84 13.21 -10.44
C THR A 7 5.32 13.14 -10.59
N GLY A 8 4.79 13.86 -11.57
CA GLY A 8 3.50 13.55 -12.15
C GLY A 8 3.70 12.41 -13.14
N ARG A 9 3.68 11.14 -12.72
CA ARG A 9 3.66 9.99 -13.64
C ARG A 9 3.03 8.73 -13.02
N HIS A 10 2.02 8.25 -13.74
CA HIS A 10 1.62 6.84 -13.96
C HIS A 10 0.83 6.03 -12.92
N ARG A 11 -0.48 5.96 -13.20
CA ARG A 11 -1.39 4.79 -13.14
C ARG A 11 -0.66 3.45 -13.42
N PRO A 12 -1.08 2.32 -12.81
CA PRO A 12 -2.18 1.60 -13.42
C PRO A 12 -3.27 1.15 -12.43
N LYS A 13 -4.52 1.39 -12.84
CA LYS A 13 -5.71 0.67 -12.37
C LYS A 13 -5.57 -0.76 -12.88
N ALA A 14 -4.85 -1.62 -12.16
CA ALA A 14 -4.86 -3.05 -12.45
C ALA A 14 -6.29 -3.53 -12.21
N LEU A 15 -6.92 -3.99 -13.28
CA LEU A 15 -8.17 -4.73 -13.19
C LEU A 15 -7.85 -6.01 -12.38
N PRO A 16 -8.70 -6.41 -11.42
CA PRO A 16 -8.48 -7.67 -10.72
C PRO A 16 -8.65 -8.80 -11.75
N SER A 17 -7.54 -9.44 -12.12
CA SER A 17 -7.60 -10.77 -12.72
C SER A 17 -8.18 -11.70 -11.68
N VAL A 18 -9.46 -11.97 -11.84
CA VAL A 18 -10.21 -12.99 -11.12
C VAL A 18 -9.46 -14.32 -11.27
N HIS A 19 -9.25 -15.05 -10.16
CA HIS A 19 -8.74 -16.43 -10.05
C HIS A 19 -7.28 -16.71 -9.57
N SER A 20 -6.58 -15.77 -8.93
CA SER A 20 -5.45 -16.13 -8.06
C SER A 20 -5.29 -15.14 -6.91
N PRO A 21 -4.84 -15.58 -5.70
CA PRO A 21 -4.43 -14.65 -4.68
C PRO A 21 -3.37 -13.73 -5.31
N PRO A 22 -3.55 -12.41 -5.27
CA PRO A 22 -2.60 -11.51 -5.90
C PRO A 22 -1.23 -11.80 -5.30
N ALA A 23 -0.22 -12.03 -6.13
CA ALA A 23 1.15 -12.19 -5.65
C ALA A 23 1.62 -10.86 -5.07
N LYS A 24 2.60 -10.88 -4.15
CA LYS A 24 3.21 -9.67 -3.56
C LYS A 24 3.65 -8.64 -4.61
N ALA A 25 4.07 -9.11 -5.78
CA ALA A 25 4.43 -8.31 -6.95
C ALA A 25 3.28 -7.43 -7.51
N SER A 26 2.04 -7.65 -7.08
CA SER A 26 0.89 -6.85 -7.52
C SER A 26 0.90 -5.46 -6.92
N LEU A 27 1.57 -5.19 -5.81
CA LEU A 27 1.59 -3.85 -5.19
C LEU A 27 2.71 -2.98 -5.78
N SER A 28 2.46 -1.67 -5.93
CA SER A 28 3.52 -0.71 -6.28
C SER A 28 4.55 -0.59 -5.14
N ALA A 29 5.75 -0.09 -5.44
CA ALA A 29 6.79 0.10 -4.42
C ALA A 29 6.30 0.91 -3.21
N ARG A 30 5.52 1.98 -3.45
CA ARG A 30 4.94 2.82 -2.39
C ARG A 30 3.91 2.05 -1.56
N GLU A 31 3.08 1.23 -2.20
CA GLU A 31 2.09 0.39 -1.54
C GLU A 31 2.74 -0.73 -0.72
N LEU A 32 3.83 -1.33 -1.20
CA LEU A 32 4.63 -2.30 -0.46
C LEU A 32 5.22 -1.68 0.80
N THR A 33 5.80 -0.47 0.72
CA THR A 33 6.33 0.21 1.92
C THR A 33 5.22 0.45 2.94
N ILE A 34 4.05 0.91 2.50
CA ILE A 34 2.91 1.16 3.40
C ILE A 34 2.40 -0.17 3.99
N ALA A 35 2.23 -1.20 3.17
CA ALA A 35 1.79 -2.52 3.61
C ALA A 35 2.76 -3.12 4.64
N GLN A 36 4.07 -3.00 4.42
CA GLN A 36 5.09 -3.45 5.34
C GLN A 36 4.98 -2.76 6.71
N LEU A 37 4.80 -1.44 6.73
CA LEU A 37 4.62 -0.72 7.99
C LEU A 37 3.30 -1.09 8.68
N VAL A 38 2.24 -1.36 7.93
CA VAL A 38 0.94 -1.82 8.47
C VAL A 38 1.08 -3.19 9.14
N ILE A 39 1.73 -4.15 8.49
CA ILE A 39 1.93 -5.50 9.07
C ILE A 39 2.90 -5.47 10.26
N SER A 40 3.79 -4.47 10.33
CA SER A 40 4.63 -4.21 11.51
C SER A 40 3.85 -3.59 12.69
N GLY A 41 2.52 -3.44 12.58
CA GLY A 41 1.67 -2.91 13.64
C GLY A 41 1.66 -1.39 13.76
N ARG A 42 2.21 -0.66 12.77
CA ARG A 42 2.23 0.82 12.82
C ARG A 42 0.85 1.40 12.58
N SER A 43 0.48 2.38 13.38
CA SER A 43 -0.73 3.18 13.19
C SER A 43 -0.61 4.08 11.96
N SER A 44 -1.74 4.54 11.40
CA SER A 44 -1.71 5.48 10.26
C SER A 44 -0.99 6.79 10.58
N LYS A 45 -0.93 7.20 11.85
CA LYS A 45 -0.18 8.38 12.31
C LYS A 45 1.33 8.13 12.26
N GLU A 46 1.78 6.97 12.73
CA GLU A 46 3.20 6.59 12.68
C GLU A 46 3.69 6.41 11.24
N ILE A 47 2.88 5.77 10.39
CA ILE A 47 3.19 5.60 8.96
C ILE A 47 3.27 6.96 8.27
N ALA A 48 2.34 7.87 8.58
CA ALA A 48 2.34 9.23 8.06
C ALA A 48 3.63 9.97 8.42
N LYS A 49 4.07 9.87 9.69
CA LYS A 49 5.33 10.43 10.18
C LYS A 49 6.54 9.81 9.48
N ALA A 50 6.57 8.49 9.34
CA ALA A 50 7.68 7.76 8.72
C ALA A 50 7.83 8.08 7.22
N LEU A 51 6.73 8.35 6.52
CA LEU A 51 6.70 8.61 5.08
C LEU A 51 6.57 10.10 4.72
N ALA A 52 6.56 10.99 5.72
CA ALA A 52 6.35 12.44 5.58
C ALA A 52 5.10 12.79 4.73
N ILE A 53 3.98 12.13 4.99
CA ILE A 53 2.70 12.36 4.29
C ILE A 53 1.55 12.52 5.30
N SER A 54 0.37 12.96 4.84
CA SER A 54 -0.80 13.10 5.71
C SER A 54 -1.36 11.73 6.17
N PRO A 55 -1.83 11.60 7.42
CA PRO A 55 -2.57 10.41 7.89
C PRO A 55 -3.80 10.08 7.03
N ALA A 56 -4.44 11.08 6.41
CA ALA A 56 -5.54 10.88 5.48
C ALA A 56 -5.07 10.19 4.19
N THR A 57 -3.90 10.57 3.67
CA THR A 57 -3.26 9.94 2.52
C THR A 57 -2.90 8.48 2.83
N VAL A 58 -2.38 8.19 4.03
CA VAL A 58 -2.12 6.82 4.48
C VAL A 58 -3.39 5.98 4.53
N ARG A 59 -4.49 6.52 5.09
CA ARG A 59 -5.79 5.82 5.09
C ARG A 59 -6.22 5.48 3.66
N LYS A 60 -6.07 6.42 2.73
CA LYS A 60 -6.40 6.19 1.33
C LYS A 60 -5.54 5.10 0.68
N HIS A 61 -4.24 5.11 0.94
CA HIS A 61 -3.35 4.05 0.47
C HIS A 61 -3.71 2.70 1.06
N ARG A 62 -4.05 2.61 2.36
CA ARG A 62 -4.50 1.37 3.00
C ARG A 62 -5.75 0.81 2.35
N GLU A 63 -6.76 1.65 2.09
CA GLU A 63 -7.97 1.24 1.36
C GLU A 63 -7.64 0.68 -0.02
N ASN A 64 -6.77 1.36 -0.77
CA ASN A 64 -6.38 0.89 -2.10
C ASN A 64 -5.63 -0.43 -2.05
N ILE A 65 -4.68 -0.59 -1.10
CA ILE A 65 -3.96 -1.84 -0.88
C ILE A 65 -4.95 -2.96 -0.56
N PHE A 66 -5.84 -2.73 0.40
CA PHE A 66 -6.85 -3.69 0.84
C PHE A 66 -7.73 -4.16 -0.32
N ARG A 67 -8.26 -3.23 -1.11
CA ARG A 67 -9.05 -3.53 -2.32
C ARG A 67 -8.25 -4.26 -3.38
N ARG A 68 -6.95 -3.97 -3.51
CA ARG A 68 -6.08 -4.58 -4.52
C ARG A 68 -5.66 -5.99 -4.16
N VAL A 69 -5.47 -6.28 -2.87
CA VAL A 69 -5.13 -7.63 -2.41
C VAL A 69 -6.34 -8.48 -2.02
N GLY A 70 -7.54 -7.88 -1.97
CA GLY A 70 -8.78 -8.57 -1.61
C GLY A 70 -8.95 -8.81 -0.10
N VAL A 71 -8.34 -7.97 0.75
CA VAL A 71 -8.44 -8.08 2.22
C VAL A 71 -9.19 -6.88 2.80
N HIS A 72 -9.72 -7.03 4.01
CA HIS A 72 -10.53 -6.01 4.70
C HIS A 72 -9.87 -5.48 5.97
N SER A 73 -8.77 -6.08 6.43
CA SER A 73 -8.10 -5.69 7.67
C SER A 73 -6.59 -5.81 7.59
N ALA A 74 -5.90 -5.11 8.50
CA ALA A 74 -4.45 -5.23 8.66
C ALA A 74 -4.02 -6.66 9.03
N VAL A 75 -4.86 -7.37 9.78
CA VAL A 75 -4.64 -8.78 10.14
C VAL A 75 -4.75 -9.69 8.91
N GLN A 76 -5.77 -9.50 8.07
CA GLN A 76 -5.87 -10.25 6.82
C GLN A 76 -4.71 -9.91 5.87
N LEU A 77 -4.25 -8.65 5.85
CA LEU A 77 -3.07 -8.25 5.10
C LEU A 77 -1.79 -8.95 5.61
N SER A 78 -1.61 -9.12 6.92
CA SER A 78 -0.45 -9.83 7.47
C SER A 78 -0.48 -11.32 7.16
N VAL A 79 -1.67 -11.94 7.19
CA VAL A 79 -1.86 -13.33 6.77
C VAL A 79 -1.53 -13.48 5.28
N TRP A 80 -2.05 -12.61 4.41
CA TRP A 80 -1.72 -12.58 2.98
C TRP A 80 -0.23 -12.38 2.73
N TRP A 81 0.46 -11.57 3.56
CA TRP A 81 1.90 -11.35 3.45
C TRP A 81 2.74 -12.57 3.83
N SER A 82 2.21 -13.45 4.68
CA SER A 82 2.87 -14.69 5.11
C SER A 82 2.74 -15.83 4.08
N GLN A 83 1.74 -15.76 3.19
CA GLN A 83 1.55 -16.78 2.17
C GLN A 83 2.69 -16.72 1.13
N PRO A 84 3.32 -17.87 0.79
CA PRO A 84 4.36 -17.97 -0.22
C PRO A 84 3.82 -17.71 -1.64
#